data_AF-A0A9X8ZYV1-F1
#
_entry.id   AF-A0A9X8ZYV1-F1
#
_cell.length_a   1.000
_cell.length_b   1.000
_cell.length_c   1.000
_cell.angle_alpha   90.00
_cell.angle_beta   90.00
_cell.angle_gamma   90.00
#
_symmetry.space_group_name_H-M   'P 1'
#
loop_
_entity.id
_entity.type
_entity.pdbx_description
1 polymer ?
#
loop_
_entity_poly.entity_id
_entity_poly.type
_entity_poly.pdbx_seq_one_letter_code
_entity_poly.pdbx_strand_id
1 'polypeptide(L)' 'MKHAENEYLNLCRHVMEHGTKKEDRTGTGTVSVFGYQMRFDLSKGFPLLTT' A
#
# COMPACT_ATOMS: atom_id res chain seq x y z
N MET A 1 -6.63 10.08 -16.62
CA MET A 1 -7.34 9.64 -15.39
C MET A 1 -6.36 8.91 -14.50
N LYS A 2 -6.34 9.17 -13.18
CA LYS A 2 -5.56 8.33 -12.25
C LYS A 2 -6.21 6.95 -12.18
N HIS A 3 -5.44 5.90 -12.46
CA HIS A 3 -5.88 4.52 -12.25
C HIS A 3 -6.03 4.27 -10.74
N ALA A 4 -7.09 3.57 -10.33
CA ALA A 4 -7.40 3.30 -8.92
C ALA A 4 -6.24 2.60 -8.19
N GLU A 5 -5.51 1.74 -8.89
CA GLU A 5 -4.35 1.01 -8.39
C GLU A 5 -3.17 1.88 -7.95
N ASN A 6 -3.08 3.12 -8.45
CA ASN A 6 -2.05 4.04 -7.98
C ASN A 6 -2.15 4.29 -6.47
N GLU A 7 -3.34 4.16 -5.86
CA GLU A 7 -3.50 4.27 -4.40
C GLU A 7 -2.65 3.20 -3.68
N TYR A 8 -2.67 1.96 -4.19
CA TYR A 8 -1.88 0.86 -3.66
C TYR A 8 -0.38 1.06 -3.95
N LEU A 9 -0.01 1.40 -5.18
CA LEU A 9 1.40 1.62 -5.53
C LEU A 9 2.03 2.79 -4.77
N ASN A 10 1.25 3.83 -4.48
CA ASN A 10 1.69 4.95 -3.65
C ASN A 10 1.94 4.52 -2.21
N LEU A 11 1.08 3.66 -1.63
CA LEU A 11 1.33 3.07 -0.32
C LEU A 11 2.63 2.25 -0.34
N CYS A 12 2.83 1.38 -1.33
CA CYS A 12 4.06 0.59 -1.44
C CYS A 12 5.30 1.49 -1.51
N ARG A 13 5.26 2.54 -2.33
CA ARG A 13 6.35 3.53 -2.43
C ARG A 13 6.60 4.22 -1.10
N HIS A 14 5.54 4.69 -0.43
CA HIS A 14 5.64 5.35 0.86
C HIS A 14 6.24 4.46 1.94
N VAL A 15 5.89 3.17 1.97
CA VAL A 15 6.50 2.18 2.89
C VAL A 15 7.99 2.01 2.60
N MET A 16 8.40 1.94 1.33
CA MET A 16 9.81 1.78 0.96
C MET A 16 10.65 3.02 1.30
N GLU A 17 10.09 4.23 1.12
CA GLU A 17 10.81 5.49 1.31
C GLU A 17 10.82 5.96 2.77
N HIS A 18 9.74 5.73 3.52
CA HIS A 18 9.53 6.32 4.86
C HIS A 18 9.27 5.29 5.96
N GLY A 19 9.18 4.01 5.62
CA GLY A 19 8.92 2.96 6.59
C GLY A 19 10.10 2.68 7.52
N THR A 20 9.78 2.24 8.72
CA THR A 20 10.76 1.80 9.72
C THR A 20 10.91 0.29 9.66
N LYS A 21 12.16 -0.19 9.64
CA LYS A 21 12.47 -1.62 9.78
C LYS A 21 12.09 -2.12 11.18
N LYS A 22 11.38 -3.23 11.26
CA LYS A 22 10.97 -3.87 12.52
C LYS A 22 11.10 -5.38 12.39
N GLU A 23 11.54 -6.03 13.46
CA GLU A 23 11.43 -7.48 13.57
C GLU A 23 9.96 -7.88 13.78
N ASP A 24 9.60 -9.07 13.32
CA ASP A 24 8.27 -9.63 13.43
C ASP A 24 8.32 -11.05 14.03
N ARG A 25 7.16 -11.60 14.39
CA ARG A 25 7.08 -12.91 15.04
C ARG A 25 7.57 -14.08 14.19
N THR A 26 7.72 -13.89 12.87
CA THR A 26 8.19 -14.92 11.94
C THR A 26 9.70 -14.90 11.77
N GLY A 27 10.38 -13.85 12.25
CA GLY A 27 11.83 -13.66 12.09
C GLY A 27 12.24 -13.17 10.70
N THR A 28 11.29 -12.87 9.80
CA THR A 28 11.59 -12.30 8.47
C THR A 28 11.84 -10.80 8.56
N GLY A 29 11.15 -10.12 9.48
CA GLY A 29 11.15 -8.67 9.60
C GLY A 29 10.25 -8.00 8.55
N THR A 30 9.98 -6.72 8.78
CA THR A 30 9.12 -5.88 7.94
C THR A 30 9.66 -4.46 7.83
N VAL A 31 9.26 -3.74 6.79
CA VAL A 31 9.32 -2.28 6.72
C VAL A 31 7.89 -1.78 6.87
N SER A 32 7.63 -0.92 7.86
CA SER A 32 6.26 -0.53 8.22
C SER A 32 6.11 0.97 8.45
N VAL A 33 4.93 1.47 8.12
CA VAL A 33 4.44 2.80 8.50
C VAL A 33 3.20 2.63 9.38
N PHE A 34 2.89 3.61 10.22
CA PHE A 34 1.69 3.58 11.05
C PHE A 34 0.60 4.47 10.45
N GLY A 35 -0.55 3.86 10.12
CA GLY A 35 -1.71 4.56 9.58
C GLY A 35 -1.52 4.98 8.12
N TYR A 36 -2.32 4.41 7.21
CA TYR A 36 -2.41 4.85 5.83
C TYR A 36 -3.83 4.60 5.32
N GLN A 37 -4.36 5.52 4.52
CA GLN A 37 -5.73 5.42 4.02
C GLN A 37 -5.74 5.36 2.49
N MET A 38 -6.54 4.44 1.96
CA MET A 38 -6.85 4.35 0.52
C MET A 38 -8.36 4.50 0.34
N ARG A 39 -8.78 4.99 -0.83
CA ARG A 39 -10.19 5.12 -1.21
C ARG A 39 -10.39 4.63 -2.63
N PHE A 40 -11.39 3.79 -2.82
CA PHE A 40 -11.77 3.23 -4.12
C PHE A 40 -13.22 3.52 -4.40
N ASP A 41 -13.51 3.98 -5.61
CA ASP A 41 -14.88 4.24 -6.07
C ASP A 41 -15.43 3.00 -6.79
N LEU A 42 -16.23 2.21 -6.07
CA LEU A 42 -16.78 0.94 -6.57
C LEU A 42 -17.81 1.12 -7.69
N SER A 43 -18.36 2.34 -7.87
CA SER A 43 -19.24 2.62 -9.01
C SER A 43 -18.48 2.65 -10.34
N LYS A 44 -17.16 2.84 -10.30
CA LYS A 44 -16.28 2.93 -11.48
C LYS A 44 -15.62 1.60 -11.83
N GLY A 45 -15.87 0.54 -11.06
CA GLY A 45 -15.32 -0.79 -11.30
C GLY A 45 -14.90 -1.49 -10.01
N PHE A 46 -14.39 -2.70 -10.17
CA PHE A 46 -13.86 -3.50 -9.06
C PHE A 46 -12.35 -3.27 -8.93
N PRO A 47 -11.83 -2.92 -7.74
CA PRO A 47 -10.41 -2.62 -7.53
C PRO A 47 -9.57 -3.89 -7.45
N LEU A 48 -9.60 -4.70 -8.51
CA LEU A 48 -8.63 -5.78 -8.73
C LEU A 48 -7.32 -5.14 -9.21
N LEU A 49 -6.21 -5.54 -8.60
CA LEU A 49 -4.88 -5.10 -9.01
C LEU A 49 -4.52 -5.70 -10.38
N THR A 50 -3.93 -4.90 -11.26
CA THR A 50 -3.58 -5.27 -12.64
C THR A 50 -2.19 -4.84 -13.09
N THR A 51 -1.51 -3.93 -12.37
CA THR A 51 -0.15 -3.43 -12.68
C THR A 51 0.96 -4.31 -12.11
#